data_AF-A0A5J5C1B5-F1
#
_entry.id   AF-A0A5J5C1B5-F1
#
_cell.length_a   1.000
_cell.length_b   1.000
_cell.length_c   1.000
_cell.angle_alpha   90.00
_cell.angle_beta   90.00
_cell.angle_gamma   90.00
#
_symmetry.space_group_name_H-M   'P 1'
#
loop_
_entity.id
_entity.type
_entity.pdbx_description
1 polymer ?
#
loop_
_entity_poly.entity_id
_entity_poly.type
_entity_poly.pdbx_seq_one_letter_code
_entity_poly.pdbx_strand_id
1 'polypeptide(L)'
;MGVVTVGELKPSISGKRTFRPSSSTRHVAEWPISDVSSDLTIEVGAATFALHKFPLVSLSGKIRKLLLEAKDSKITRINIPALPGGPEAFEIAAKFCYGVSTEITISNVAMLRCAAHFLEMTEEFAEKNLETRTEVYLKETVLPNISNSISVLHHCETLLPISEEINLVSRIVNAIATNACKEQLTSGLSKLEHNFPAKPITRHGNRNTLRQVGKITHSA
;
A
#
# COMPACT_ATOMS: atom_id res chain seq x y z
N MET A 1 40.54 -57.27 -56.19
CA MET A 1 40.60 -56.03 -55.39
C MET A 1 39.23 -55.39 -55.45
N GLY A 2 38.48 -55.40 -54.35
CA GLY A 2 37.10 -54.91 -54.29
C GLY A 2 36.29 -55.70 -53.27
N VAL A 3 36.46 -55.37 -51.99
CA VAL A 3 35.76 -55.96 -50.84
C VAL A 3 34.55 -55.07 -50.55
N VAL A 4 33.37 -55.65 -50.42
CA VAL A 4 32.21 -54.98 -49.80
C VAL A 4 31.83 -55.77 -48.56
N THR A 5 32.02 -55.13 -47.42
CA THR A 5 31.84 -55.65 -46.06
C THR A 5 30.38 -55.60 -45.65
N VAL A 6 29.91 -56.69 -45.04
CA VAL A 6 28.60 -56.83 -44.38
C VAL A 6 28.61 -56.05 -43.06
N GLY A 7 27.60 -55.20 -42.85
CA GLY A 7 27.36 -54.48 -41.60
C GLY A 7 26.20 -55.11 -40.82
N GLU A 8 26.50 -55.61 -39.61
CA GLU A 8 25.55 -56.11 -38.61
C GLU A 8 24.99 -54.99 -37.72
N LEU A 9 23.78 -55.24 -37.22
CA LEU A 9 22.95 -54.43 -36.35
C LEU A 9 23.55 -54.21 -34.94
N LYS A 10 23.28 -53.05 -34.34
CA LYS A 10 23.40 -52.82 -32.89
C LYS A 10 22.18 -52.08 -32.29
N PRO A 11 21.85 -52.33 -31.02
CA PRO A 11 20.59 -51.96 -30.40
C PRO A 11 20.60 -50.55 -29.78
N SER A 12 19.40 -49.98 -29.69
CA SER A 12 19.08 -48.65 -29.16
C SER A 12 19.06 -48.60 -27.63
N ILE A 13 19.97 -47.81 -27.03
CA ILE A 13 19.84 -47.24 -25.69
C ILE A 13 20.27 -45.77 -25.79
N SER A 14 19.40 -44.83 -25.42
CA SER A 14 19.85 -43.48 -25.04
C SER A 14 18.85 -42.78 -24.10
N GLY A 15 19.30 -42.65 -22.85
CA GLY A 15 18.98 -41.65 -21.83
C GLY A 15 17.61 -40.95 -21.83
N LYS A 16 16.78 -41.31 -20.85
CA LYS A 16 15.74 -40.40 -20.33
C LYS A 16 16.44 -39.19 -19.69
N ARG A 17 16.52 -38.06 -20.41
CA ARG A 17 16.82 -36.76 -19.78
C ARG A 17 15.60 -36.34 -18.98
N THR A 18 15.70 -36.50 -17.66
CA THR A 18 14.88 -35.79 -16.68
C THR A 18 15.03 -34.30 -16.91
N PHE A 19 14.00 -33.68 -17.47
CA PHE A 19 13.86 -32.23 -17.51
C PHE A 19 13.78 -31.74 -16.06
N ARG A 20 14.88 -31.21 -15.55
CA ARG A 20 14.90 -30.41 -14.34
C ARG A 20 14.40 -29.02 -14.75
N PRO A 21 13.20 -28.58 -14.32
CA PRO A 21 12.78 -27.21 -14.59
C PRO A 21 13.72 -26.32 -13.79
N SER A 22 14.51 -25.50 -14.47
CA SER A 22 15.22 -24.39 -13.85
C SER A 22 14.15 -23.42 -13.35
N SER A 23 13.96 -23.34 -12.03
CA SER A 23 13.13 -22.34 -11.38
C SER A 23 13.82 -20.97 -11.41
N SER A 24 14.08 -20.45 -12.61
CA SER A 24 14.32 -19.03 -12.81
C SER A 24 13.06 -18.43 -13.39
N THR A 25 12.01 -18.39 -12.57
CA THR A 25 10.85 -17.52 -12.82
C THR A 25 11.36 -16.08 -12.72
N ARG A 26 11.97 -15.59 -13.78
CA ARG A 26 12.00 -14.15 -14.02
C ARG A 26 10.53 -13.82 -14.22
N HIS A 27 9.89 -13.28 -13.18
CA HIS A 27 8.67 -12.51 -13.38
C HIS A 27 9.07 -11.37 -14.31
N VAL A 28 8.97 -11.61 -15.61
CA VAL A 28 8.99 -10.55 -16.60
C VAL A 28 7.64 -9.89 -16.39
N ALA A 29 7.61 -8.87 -15.52
CA ALA A 29 6.51 -7.93 -15.51
C ALA A 29 6.32 -7.49 -16.96
N GLU A 30 5.09 -7.61 -17.47
CA GLU A 30 4.73 -7.32 -18.85
C GLU A 30 4.85 -5.82 -19.09
N TRP A 31 6.08 -5.39 -19.41
CA TRP A 31 6.43 -4.10 -19.98
C TRP A 31 6.54 -4.33 -21.50
N PRO A 32 5.86 -3.54 -22.34
CA PRO A 32 6.08 -2.10 -22.36
C PRO A 32 4.78 -1.28 -22.31
N ILE A 33 4.85 -0.13 -21.63
CA ILE A 33 3.76 0.87 -21.58
C ILE A 33 3.70 1.70 -22.89
N SER A 34 4.52 1.39 -23.90
CA SER A 34 4.60 2.13 -25.16
C SER A 34 5.08 1.27 -26.33
N ASP A 35 4.57 1.58 -27.52
CA ASP A 35 5.02 1.02 -28.82
C ASP A 35 6.30 1.66 -29.35
N VAL A 36 6.92 2.57 -28.58
CA VAL A 36 8.14 3.31 -28.95
C VAL A 36 9.35 2.74 -28.18
N SER A 37 10.53 2.82 -28.79
CA SER A 37 11.79 2.41 -28.17
C SER A 37 12.08 3.22 -26.91
N SER A 38 12.39 2.53 -25.81
CA SER A 38 12.85 3.13 -24.56
C SER A 38 14.14 3.94 -24.75
N ASP A 39 14.24 5.09 -24.09
CA ASP A 39 15.44 5.95 -24.06
C ASP A 39 16.16 5.93 -22.70
N LEU A 40 15.65 5.15 -21.74
CA LEU A 40 16.17 5.00 -20.39
C LEU A 40 16.05 3.55 -19.90
N THR A 41 17.07 3.08 -19.20
CA THR A 41 17.10 1.81 -18.49
C THR A 41 17.36 2.10 -17.01
N ILE A 42 16.49 1.65 -16.12
CA ILE A 42 16.71 1.75 -14.67
C ILE A 42 16.90 0.36 -14.10
N GLU A 43 17.94 0.20 -13.29
CA GLU A 43 18.20 -1.00 -12.51
C GLU A 43 17.80 -0.76 -11.06
N VAL A 44 17.02 -1.70 -10.50
CA VAL A 44 16.67 -1.73 -9.09
C VAL A 44 16.92 -3.16 -8.61
N GLY A 45 17.92 -3.35 -7.74
CA GLY A 45 18.34 -4.69 -7.32
C GLY A 45 18.65 -5.60 -8.51
N ALA A 46 17.93 -6.71 -8.64
CA ALA A 46 18.09 -7.67 -9.73
C ALA A 46 17.17 -7.41 -10.95
N ALA A 47 16.32 -6.39 -10.89
CA ALA A 47 15.37 -6.06 -11.95
C ALA A 47 15.90 -4.93 -12.84
N THR A 48 15.50 -4.95 -14.11
CA THR A 48 15.83 -3.92 -15.10
C THR A 48 14.57 -3.47 -15.80
N PHE A 49 14.38 -2.15 -15.90
CA PHE A 49 13.20 -1.52 -16.47
C PHE A 49 13.60 -0.68 -17.67
N ALA A 50 13.07 -1.02 -18.86
CA ALA A 50 13.21 -0.22 -20.07
C ALA A 50 12.07 0.80 -20.11
N LEU A 51 12.41 2.08 -19.92
CA LEU A 51 11.48 3.18 -19.65
C LEU A 51 11.81 4.40 -20.53
N HIS A 52 11.01 5.44 -20.35
CA HIS A 52 11.13 6.72 -21.04
C HIS A 52 11.53 7.80 -20.04
N LYS A 53 12.47 8.68 -20.41
CA LYS A 53 12.95 9.76 -19.54
C LYS A 53 11.82 10.68 -19.12
N PHE A 54 11.02 11.14 -20.08
CA PHE A 54 10.03 12.20 -19.87
C PHE A 54 8.99 11.89 -18.77
N PRO A 55 8.29 10.73 -18.78
CA PRO A 55 7.34 10.38 -17.72
C PRO A 55 7.97 10.34 -16.32
N LEU A 56 9.23 9.94 -16.19
CA LEU A 56 9.86 9.81 -14.87
C LEU A 56 10.39 11.15 -14.35
N VAL A 57 11.07 11.94 -15.19
CA VAL A 57 11.66 13.21 -14.75
C VAL A 57 10.61 14.25 -14.39
N SER A 58 9.42 14.18 -15.00
CA SER A 58 8.30 15.08 -14.67
C SER A 58 7.76 14.86 -13.26
N LEU A 59 7.92 13.66 -12.68
CA LEU A 59 7.33 13.30 -11.39
C LEU A 59 8.35 12.93 -10.29
N SER A 60 9.59 12.61 -10.63
CA SER A 60 10.64 12.24 -9.66
C SER A 60 11.80 13.21 -9.70
N GLY A 61 12.02 13.91 -8.58
CA GLY A 61 13.17 14.79 -8.38
C GLY A 61 14.50 14.05 -8.43
N LYS A 62 14.55 12.88 -7.80
CA LYS A 62 15.77 12.08 -7.75
C LYS A 62 16.19 11.56 -9.12
N ILE A 63 15.25 11.04 -9.90
CA ILE A 63 15.55 10.56 -11.27
C ILE A 63 15.98 11.74 -12.15
N ARG A 64 15.29 12.88 -12.05
CA ARG A 64 15.69 14.11 -12.75
C ARG A 64 17.12 14.52 -12.39
N LYS A 65 17.47 14.54 -11.11
CA LYS A 65 18.82 14.88 -10.63
C LYS A 65 19.88 13.91 -11.14
N LEU A 66 19.64 12.60 -11.02
CA LEU A 66 20.56 11.56 -11.51
C LEU A 66 20.82 11.69 -13.02
N LEU A 67 19.81 12.04 -13.81
CA LEU A 67 19.95 12.28 -15.25
C LEU A 67 20.67 13.58 -15.60
N LEU A 68 20.65 14.59 -14.73
CA LEU A 68 21.37 15.86 -14.92
C LEU A 68 22.85 15.76 -14.50
N GLU A 69 23.15 15.05 -13.41
CA GLU A 69 24.51 14.86 -12.89
C GLU A 69 25.35 13.92 -13.77
N ALA A 70 24.67 13.07 -14.53
CA ALA A 70 25.17 12.35 -15.68
C ALA A 70 25.66 13.34 -16.76
N LYS A 71 26.87 13.88 -16.60
CA LYS A 71 27.55 14.86 -17.49
C LYS A 71 27.68 14.44 -18.97
N ASP A 72 27.20 13.25 -19.33
CA ASP A 72 27.16 12.73 -20.69
C ASP A 72 25.70 12.56 -21.11
N SER A 73 25.28 13.31 -22.13
CA SER A 73 23.91 13.31 -22.69
C SER A 73 23.47 11.96 -23.24
N LYS A 74 24.40 10.99 -23.32
CA LYS A 74 24.16 9.61 -23.74
C LYS A 74 23.82 8.63 -22.61
N ILE A 75 23.75 9.07 -21.35
CA ILE A 75 23.37 8.16 -20.27
C ILE A 75 21.92 7.70 -20.48
N THR A 76 21.81 6.43 -20.80
CA THR A 76 20.57 5.66 -20.98
C THR A 76 20.42 4.62 -19.88
N ARG A 77 21.29 4.60 -18.86
CA ARG A 77 21.27 3.59 -17.79
C ARG A 77 21.58 4.19 -16.42
N ILE A 78 20.69 3.97 -15.46
CA ILE A 78 20.82 4.42 -14.07
C ILE A 78 20.62 3.22 -13.13
N ASN A 79 21.42 3.15 -12.07
CA ASN A 79 21.25 2.16 -11.01
C ASN A 79 20.72 2.81 -9.72
N ILE A 80 19.69 2.22 -9.13
CA ILE A 80 19.06 2.64 -7.88
C ILE A 80 19.05 1.43 -6.92
N PRO A 81 20.20 1.08 -6.31
CA PRO A 81 20.36 -0.20 -5.60
C PRO A 81 19.66 -0.27 -4.24
N ALA A 82 19.35 0.87 -3.62
CA ALA A 82 18.85 0.95 -2.24
C ALA A 82 17.40 1.49 -2.16
N LEU A 83 16.58 1.23 -3.18
CA LEU A 83 15.17 1.67 -3.14
C LEU A 83 14.40 0.87 -2.08
N PRO A 84 13.77 1.51 -1.09
CA PRO A 84 12.92 0.82 -0.12
C PRO A 84 11.73 0.15 -0.83
N GLY A 85 11.46 -1.09 -0.46
CA GLY A 85 10.45 -1.93 -1.15
C GLY A 85 10.91 -2.51 -2.49
N GLY A 86 12.16 -2.24 -2.90
CA GLY A 86 12.82 -2.91 -4.02
C GLY A 86 12.12 -2.72 -5.38
N PRO A 87 12.31 -3.68 -6.31
CA PRO A 87 11.77 -3.59 -7.66
C PRO A 87 10.26 -3.43 -7.72
N GLU A 88 9.53 -4.05 -6.79
CA GLU A 88 8.07 -4.00 -6.75
C GLU A 88 7.56 -2.59 -6.46
N ALA A 89 8.15 -1.90 -5.48
CA ALA A 89 7.82 -0.50 -5.20
C ALA A 89 8.14 0.40 -6.40
N PHE A 90 9.28 0.15 -7.05
CA PHE A 90 9.66 0.89 -8.26
C PHE A 90 8.67 0.69 -9.40
N GLU A 91 8.21 -0.54 -9.62
CA GLU A 91 7.28 -0.87 -10.69
C GLU A 91 5.99 -0.07 -10.56
N ILE A 92 5.43 0.00 -9.33
CA ILE A 92 4.22 0.76 -9.04
C ILE A 92 4.49 2.27 -9.20
N ALA A 93 5.61 2.78 -8.68
CA ALA A 93 5.99 4.19 -8.85
C ALA A 93 6.19 4.57 -10.32
N ALA A 94 6.80 3.69 -11.12
CA ALA A 94 6.98 3.88 -12.55
C ALA A 94 5.63 3.88 -13.27
N LYS A 95 4.74 2.91 -13.00
CA LYS A 95 3.36 2.90 -13.54
C LYS A 95 2.62 4.20 -13.24
N PHE A 96 2.74 4.70 -12.01
CA PHE A 96 2.20 6.01 -11.63
C PHE A 96 2.75 7.13 -12.51
N CYS A 97 4.05 7.13 -12.80
CA CYS A 97 4.68 8.10 -13.69
C CYS A 97 4.14 8.09 -15.12
N TYR A 98 3.66 6.95 -15.60
CA TYR A 98 3.00 6.82 -16.90
C TYR A 98 1.50 7.18 -16.87
N GLY A 99 0.97 7.62 -15.73
CA GLY A 99 -0.46 7.87 -15.57
C GLY A 99 -1.29 6.58 -15.50
N VAL A 100 -0.65 5.42 -15.32
CA VAL A 100 -1.37 4.17 -15.08
C VAL A 100 -1.99 4.23 -13.69
N SER A 101 -3.27 3.83 -13.59
CA SER A 101 -3.96 3.75 -12.31
C SER A 101 -3.22 2.79 -11.38
N THR A 102 -2.79 3.31 -10.24
CA THR A 102 -2.08 2.56 -9.20
C THR A 102 -2.90 2.64 -7.92
N GLU A 103 -3.28 1.48 -7.40
CA GLU A 103 -4.10 1.38 -6.19
C GLU A 103 -3.20 1.40 -4.95
N ILE A 104 -3.52 2.31 -4.01
CA ILE A 104 -2.89 2.34 -2.69
C ILE A 104 -3.74 1.50 -1.74
N THR A 105 -3.10 0.54 -1.07
CA THR A 105 -3.73 -0.45 -0.20
C THR A 105 -2.97 -0.57 1.11
N ILE A 106 -3.55 -1.25 2.10
CA ILE A 106 -2.91 -1.51 3.40
C ILE A 106 -1.59 -2.29 3.23
N SER A 107 -1.50 -3.21 2.26
CA SER A 107 -0.32 -4.04 2.05
C SER A 107 0.83 -3.30 1.35
N ASN A 108 0.55 -2.26 0.55
CA ASN A 108 1.58 -1.57 -0.22
C ASN A 108 1.87 -0.12 0.23
N VAL A 109 1.02 0.49 1.07
CA VAL A 109 1.18 1.91 1.40
C VAL A 109 2.51 2.23 2.09
N ALA A 110 3.03 1.33 2.93
CA ALA A 110 4.31 1.54 3.62
C ALA A 110 5.47 1.63 2.62
N MET A 111 5.57 0.65 1.72
CA MET A 111 6.63 0.61 0.70
C MET A 111 6.49 1.77 -0.30
N LEU A 112 5.26 2.12 -0.71
CA LEU A 112 5.02 3.25 -1.60
C LEU A 112 5.36 4.58 -0.94
N ARG A 113 5.04 4.79 0.34
CA ARG A 113 5.38 6.01 1.08
C ARG A 113 6.89 6.19 1.18
N CYS A 114 7.62 5.10 1.45
CA CYS A 114 9.09 5.12 1.53
C CYS A 114 9.74 5.31 0.16
N ALA A 115 9.25 4.61 -0.87
CA ALA A 115 9.78 4.72 -2.23
C ALA A 115 9.50 6.11 -2.84
N ALA A 116 8.31 6.66 -2.64
CA ALA A 116 7.95 8.00 -3.10
C ALA A 116 8.84 9.07 -2.45
N HIS A 117 9.09 8.95 -1.15
CA HIS A 117 10.03 9.83 -0.44
C HIS A 117 11.45 9.69 -1.01
N PHE A 118 11.94 8.45 -1.13
CA PHE A 118 13.28 8.17 -1.63
C PHE A 118 13.48 8.69 -3.06
N LEU A 119 12.45 8.60 -3.91
CA LEU A 119 12.47 9.06 -5.30
C LEU A 119 12.14 10.55 -5.45
N GLU A 120 11.88 11.25 -4.34
CA GLU A 120 11.50 12.67 -4.31
C GLU A 120 10.26 12.93 -5.19
N MET A 121 9.23 12.09 -5.05
CA MET A 121 7.95 12.21 -5.77
C MET A 121 6.98 13.13 -5.00
N THR A 122 7.38 14.39 -4.87
CA THR A 122 6.70 15.44 -4.09
C THR A 122 5.82 16.35 -4.95
N GLU A 123 5.09 17.26 -4.30
CA GLU A 123 4.30 18.29 -5.00
C GLU A 123 5.13 19.41 -5.63
N GLU A 124 6.44 19.42 -5.41
CA GLU A 124 7.36 20.29 -6.17
C GLU A 124 7.38 19.90 -7.66
N PHE A 125 7.13 18.63 -7.97
CA PHE A 125 7.18 18.10 -9.34
C PHE A 125 5.80 17.98 -9.99
N ALA A 126 4.75 17.63 -9.22
CA ALA A 126 3.38 17.58 -9.70
C ALA A 126 2.34 17.60 -8.58
N GLU A 127 1.17 18.19 -8.84
CA GLU A 127 0.05 18.17 -7.89
C GLU A 127 -0.40 16.73 -7.58
N LYS A 128 -0.69 16.43 -6.31
CA LYS A 128 -1.13 15.10 -5.86
C LYS A 128 -0.16 13.99 -6.31
N ASN A 129 1.14 14.24 -6.21
CA ASN A 129 2.17 13.25 -6.50
C ASN A 129 2.08 12.06 -5.50
N LEU A 130 2.84 11.00 -5.75
CA LEU A 130 2.73 9.73 -5.04
C LEU A 130 2.98 9.87 -3.53
N GLU A 131 3.91 10.74 -3.11
CA GLU A 131 4.16 10.99 -1.68
C GLU A 131 2.92 11.57 -0.99
N THR A 132 2.25 12.54 -1.61
CA THR A 132 1.02 13.12 -1.08
C THR A 132 -0.12 12.11 -1.03
N ARG A 133 -0.30 11.30 -2.08
CA ARG A 133 -1.39 10.31 -2.11
C ARG A 133 -1.24 9.24 -1.03
N THR A 134 -0.02 8.74 -0.83
CA THR A 134 0.27 7.77 0.23
C THR A 134 0.09 8.39 1.61
N GLU A 135 0.49 9.65 1.80
CA GLU A 135 0.28 10.39 3.04
C GLU A 135 -1.21 10.59 3.38
N VAL A 136 -2.04 10.92 2.40
CA VAL A 136 -3.50 11.02 2.57
C VAL A 136 -4.10 9.68 2.97
N TYR A 137 -3.75 8.60 2.26
CA TYR A 137 -4.24 7.26 2.58
C TYR A 137 -3.85 6.82 4.01
N LEU A 138 -2.60 7.10 4.41
CA LEU A 138 -2.14 6.84 5.78
C LEU A 138 -3.02 7.57 6.80
N LYS A 139 -3.26 8.88 6.61
CA LYS A 139 -4.06 9.70 7.53
C LYS A 139 -5.52 9.27 7.62
N GLU A 140 -6.14 8.94 6.49
CA GLU A 140 -7.58 8.69 6.40
C GLU A 140 -7.96 7.24 6.70
N THR A 141 -7.12 6.28 6.30
CA THR A 141 -7.46 4.84 6.34
C THR A 141 -6.64 4.06 7.36
N VAL A 142 -5.37 4.40 7.54
CA VAL A 142 -4.45 3.61 8.38
C VAL A 142 -4.47 4.10 9.82
N LEU A 143 -4.10 5.37 10.05
CA LEU A 143 -3.94 5.92 11.40
C LEU A 143 -5.22 5.91 12.25
N PRO A 144 -6.45 6.02 11.71
CA PRO A 144 -7.66 5.93 12.52
C PRO A 144 -8.04 4.51 12.95
N ASN A 145 -7.45 3.46 12.35
CA ASN A 145 -7.83 2.07 12.57
C ASN A 145 -6.65 1.26 13.13
N ILE A 146 -6.82 0.69 14.32
CA ILE A 146 -5.75 -0.06 15.01
C ILE A 146 -5.29 -1.29 14.19
N SER A 147 -6.23 -2.06 13.63
CA SER A 147 -5.91 -3.26 12.84
C SER A 147 -5.11 -2.92 11.58
N ASN A 148 -5.52 -1.87 10.87
CA ASN A 148 -4.79 -1.38 9.69
C ASN A 148 -3.41 -0.85 10.10
N SER A 149 -3.33 -0.09 11.18
CA SER A 149 -2.07 0.44 11.71
C SER A 149 -1.07 -0.68 12.06
N ILE A 150 -1.51 -1.74 12.76
CA ILE A 150 -0.67 -2.90 13.07
C ILE A 150 -0.19 -3.58 11.78
N SER A 151 -1.09 -3.76 10.81
CA SER A 151 -0.75 -4.38 9.52
C SER A 151 0.33 -3.57 8.80
N VAL A 152 0.18 -2.25 8.70
CA VAL A 152 1.17 -1.37 8.05
C VAL A 152 2.48 -1.33 8.85
N LEU A 153 2.43 -1.34 10.18
CA LEU A 153 3.62 -1.38 11.04
C LEU A 153 4.49 -2.61 10.76
N HIS A 154 3.89 -3.78 10.58
CA HIS A 154 4.60 -5.01 10.21
C HIS A 154 5.33 -4.87 8.86
N HIS A 155 4.71 -4.21 7.87
CA HIS A 155 5.37 -3.97 6.58
C HIS A 155 6.54 -2.97 6.69
N CYS A 156 6.60 -2.13 7.73
CA CYS A 156 7.71 -1.20 7.93
C CYS A 156 9.03 -1.89 8.29
N GLU A 157 9.00 -3.13 8.81
CA GLU A 157 10.19 -3.88 9.21
C GLU A 157 11.16 -4.09 8.04
N THR A 158 10.63 -4.39 6.86
CA THR A 158 11.43 -4.61 5.64
C THR A 158 11.85 -3.31 4.94
N LEU A 159 11.50 -2.15 5.51
CA LEU A 159 11.70 -0.82 4.90
C LEU A 159 12.67 0.07 5.68
N LEU A 160 13.29 -0.49 6.73
CA LEU A 160 14.34 0.20 7.49
C LEU A 160 15.60 0.40 6.63
N PRO A 161 16.32 1.52 6.81
CA PRO A 161 16.08 2.58 7.81
C PRO A 161 15.07 3.66 7.36
N ILE A 162 14.66 3.67 6.09
CA ILE A 162 13.88 4.75 5.49
C ILE A 162 12.55 4.99 6.22
N SER A 163 11.85 3.92 6.63
CA SER A 163 10.59 4.03 7.36
C SER A 163 10.71 4.73 8.72
N GLU A 164 11.88 4.66 9.36
CA GLU A 164 12.19 5.42 10.58
C GLU A 164 12.59 6.87 10.27
N GLU A 165 13.43 7.08 9.25
CA GLU A 165 13.89 8.41 8.84
C GLU A 165 12.70 9.34 8.50
N ILE A 166 11.67 8.82 7.84
CA ILE A 166 10.46 9.58 7.51
C ILE A 166 9.42 9.61 8.65
N ASN A 167 9.78 9.11 9.84
CA ASN A 167 8.92 9.00 11.02
C ASN A 167 7.65 8.15 10.82
N LEU A 168 7.60 7.25 9.83
CA LEU A 168 6.41 6.42 9.58
C LEU A 168 6.14 5.47 10.75
N VAL A 169 7.17 4.79 11.23
CA VAL A 169 7.07 3.84 12.37
C VAL A 169 6.52 4.53 13.62
N SER A 170 7.15 5.64 14.03
CA SER A 170 6.74 6.41 15.22
C SER A 170 5.29 6.91 15.11
N ARG A 171 4.89 7.42 13.94
CA ARG A 171 3.51 7.88 13.71
C ARG A 171 2.48 6.77 13.86
N ILE A 172 2.77 5.58 13.33
CA ILE A 172 1.86 4.44 13.42
C ILE A 172 1.76 3.95 14.87
N VAL A 173 2.89 3.83 15.59
CA VAL A 173 2.90 3.45 17.01
C VAL A 173 2.08 4.44 17.85
N ASN A 174 2.27 5.74 17.64
CA ASN A 174 1.51 6.78 18.34
C ASN A 174 0.02 6.72 18.02
N ALA A 175 -0.35 6.41 16.77
CA ALA A 175 -1.75 6.24 16.39
C ALA A 175 -2.39 5.02 17.08
N ILE A 176 -1.69 3.89 17.15
CA ILE A 176 -2.14 2.70 17.89
C ILE A 176 -2.37 3.06 19.35
N ALA A 177 -1.40 3.68 20.02
CA ALA A 177 -1.51 4.06 21.43
C ALA A 177 -2.69 5.02 21.66
N THR A 178 -2.83 6.04 20.82
CA THR A 178 -3.90 7.03 20.91
C THR A 178 -5.27 6.39 20.74
N ASN A 179 -5.43 5.51 19.76
CA ASN A 179 -6.72 4.87 19.49
C ASN A 179 -7.07 3.82 20.56
N ALA A 180 -6.09 3.06 21.05
CA ALA A 180 -6.30 2.13 22.16
C ALA A 180 -6.78 2.86 23.42
N CYS A 181 -6.18 4.01 23.75
CA CYS A 181 -6.63 4.86 24.86
C CYS A 181 -8.06 5.37 24.64
N LYS A 182 -8.42 5.81 23.43
CA LYS A 182 -9.79 6.26 23.10
C LYS A 182 -10.83 5.14 23.25
N GLU A 183 -10.51 3.93 22.81
CA GLU A 183 -11.39 2.75 22.95
C GLU A 183 -11.59 2.36 24.43
N GLN A 184 -10.55 2.48 25.26
CA GLN A 184 -10.68 2.26 26.70
C GLN A 184 -11.53 3.33 27.40
N LEU A 185 -11.40 4.60 27.02
CA LEU A 185 -12.20 5.68 27.59
C LEU A 185 -13.68 5.55 27.22
N THR A 186 -13.98 5.26 25.95
CA THR A 186 -15.36 5.07 25.48
C THR A 186 -16.03 3.87 26.14
N SER A 187 -15.34 2.73 26.25
CA SER A 187 -15.85 1.55 26.96
C SER A 187 -15.95 1.74 28.48
N GLY A 188 -15.08 2.56 29.07
CA GLY A 188 -15.16 2.95 30.48
C GLY A 188 -16.39 3.83 30.76
N LEU A 189 -16.65 4.83 29.92
CA LEU A 189 -17.81 5.72 30.02
C LEU A 189 -19.14 4.97 29.86
N SER A 190 -19.24 4.08 28.87
CA SER A 190 -20.46 3.28 28.67
C SER A 190 -20.79 2.40 29.88
N LYS A 191 -19.76 1.89 30.59
CA LYS A 191 -19.95 1.11 31.82
C LYS A 191 -20.46 1.97 33.00
N LEU A 192 -20.18 3.28 33.00
CA LEU A 192 -20.66 4.20 34.05
C LEU A 192 -22.11 4.64 33.83
N GLU A 193 -22.53 4.87 32.58
CA GLU A 193 -23.92 5.26 32.26
C GLU A 193 -24.94 4.15 32.62
N HIS A 194 -24.58 2.88 32.46
CA HIS A 194 -25.45 1.76 32.83
C HIS A 194 -25.59 1.53 34.35
N ASN A 195 -24.78 2.21 35.18
CA ASN A 195 -24.80 2.06 36.64
C ASN A 195 -25.68 3.10 37.36
N PHE A 196 -26.35 4.02 36.64
CA PHE A 196 -27.37 4.87 37.24
C PHE A 196 -28.75 4.19 37.17
N PRO A 197 -29.28 3.61 38.26
CA PRO A 197 -30.63 3.09 38.25
C PRO A 197 -31.62 4.26 38.16
N ALA A 198 -32.34 4.35 37.04
CA ALA A 198 -33.53 5.20 36.96
C ALA A 198 -34.54 4.69 38.01
N LYS A 199 -34.75 5.45 39.09
CA LYS A 199 -35.78 5.15 40.08
C LYS A 199 -37.15 5.09 39.37
N PRO A 200 -37.92 4.00 39.48
CA PRO A 200 -39.29 3.99 38.99
C PRO A 200 -40.13 4.94 39.84
N ILE A 201 -40.81 5.89 39.19
CA ILE A 201 -41.84 6.71 39.82
C ILE A 201 -43.11 5.86 39.88
N THR A 202 -43.39 5.25 41.03
CA THR A 202 -44.72 4.70 41.35
C THR A 202 -45.59 5.82 41.94
N ARG A 203 -46.66 6.21 41.24
CA ARG A 203 -47.80 6.90 41.88
C ARG A 203 -49.00 5.96 41.92
N HIS A 204 -49.34 5.56 43.14
CA HIS A 204 -50.51 4.77 43.51
C HIS A 204 -51.82 5.37 42.99
N GLY A 205 -52.67 4.51 42.43
CA GLY A 205 -54.07 4.81 42.20
C GLY A 205 -54.87 4.68 43.51
N ASN A 206 -55.62 5.73 43.85
CA ASN A 206 -56.75 5.63 44.77
C ASN A 206 -58.05 5.66 43.95
N ARG A 207 -58.81 4.56 43.98
CA ARG A 207 -60.23 4.52 43.60
C ARG A 207 -61.08 4.51 44.87
N ASN A 208 -62.29 5.07 44.72
CA ASN A 208 -63.41 5.19 45.67
C ASN A 208 -63.40 6.52 46.44
N THR A 209 -64.44 7.37 46.43
CA THR A 209 -65.87 7.06 46.59
C THR A 209 -66.77 8.27 46.24
N LEU A 210 -68.05 7.98 45.93
CA LEU A 210 -69.27 8.79 46.09
C LEU A 210 -69.83 9.63 44.93
N ARG A 211 -70.92 9.05 44.41
CA ARG A 211 -72.10 9.58 43.72
C ARG A 211 -72.76 10.80 44.38
N GLN A 212 -73.57 11.48 43.53
CA GLN A 212 -74.68 12.41 43.81
C GLN A 212 -74.21 13.81 44.27
N VAL A 213 -74.57 14.94 43.65
CA VAL A 213 -75.90 15.53 43.35
C VAL A 213 -75.65 16.56 42.21
N GLY A 214 -76.33 16.57 41.07
CA GLY A 214 -77.71 17.03 40.88
C GLY A 214 -77.79 18.56 40.65
N LYS A 215 -78.32 18.94 39.46
CA LYS A 215 -78.93 20.25 39.10
C LYS A 215 -78.00 21.43 38.78
N ILE A 216 -78.28 22.41 37.92
CA ILE A 216 -79.21 22.72 36.79
C ILE A 216 -78.78 24.15 36.31
N THR A 217 -79.06 24.50 35.04
CA THR A 217 -79.25 25.84 34.40
C THR A 217 -78.09 26.82 34.10
N HIS A 218 -78.05 27.22 32.81
CA HIS A 218 -77.94 28.56 32.16
C HIS A 218 -76.87 29.56 32.67
N SER A 219 -76.19 30.35 31.84
CA SER A 219 -76.64 31.08 30.64
C SER A 219 -75.45 31.42 29.74
N ALA A 220 -75.77 31.73 28.49
CA ALA A 220 -74.93 32.42 27.51
C ALA A 220 -74.40 33.78 28.02
#